data_AF-A0A7C5D563-F1
#
_entry.id   AF-A0A7C5D563-F1
#
_cell.length_a   1.000
_cell.length_b   1.000
_cell.length_c   1.000
_cell.angle_alpha   90.00
_cell.angle_beta   90.00
_cell.angle_gamma   90.00
#
_symmetry.space_group_name_H-M   'P 1'
#
loop_
_entity.id
_entity.type
_entity.pdbx_description
1 polymer ?
#
loop_
_entity_poly.entity_id
_entity_poly.type
_entity_poly.pdbx_seq_one_letter_code
_entity_poly.pdbx_strand_id
1 'polypeptide(L)'
;GLVYAGDIEVNDDKGKDVEVKSSIQMHKNASEADEVKAAKVGIDEVLANVKAKFSGKIIKVELDNEDGNLIYEAEVFQNDGKMLDVVVDAGTGQVLTSSVDKADHEEDDEGEEKED
;
A
#
# COMPACT_ATOMS: atom_id res chain seq x y z
N GLY A 1 -8.09 -23.61 -14.96
CA GLY A 1 -6.66 -23.31 -14.83
C GLY A 1 -6.55 -21.98 -14.15
N LEU A 2 -6.02 -21.96 -12.93
CA LEU A 2 -5.71 -20.72 -12.23
C LEU A 2 -4.29 -20.32 -12.65
N VAL A 3 -4.19 -19.24 -13.41
CA VAL A 3 -2.92 -18.54 -13.57
C VAL A 3 -2.65 -17.86 -12.23
N TYR A 4 -1.67 -18.39 -11.49
CA TYR A 4 -1.16 -17.73 -10.31
C TYR A 4 -0.57 -16.40 -10.76
N ALA A 5 -1.09 -15.32 -10.17
CA ALA A 5 -0.53 -13.99 -10.29
C ALA A 5 0.97 -14.08 -10.00
N GLY A 6 1.74 -13.42 -10.85
CA GLY A 6 3.19 -13.32 -10.72
C GLY A 6 3.57 -12.91 -9.31
N ASP A 7 4.70 -13.45 -8.90
CA ASP A 7 5.37 -13.28 -7.62
C ASP A 7 5.16 -11.87 -7.08
N ILE A 8 4.20 -11.71 -6.16
CA ILE A 8 4.10 -10.49 -5.36
C ILE A 8 5.25 -10.62 -4.39
N GLU A 9 6.36 -9.96 -4.70
CA GLU A 9 7.50 -9.83 -3.80
C GLU A 9 7.00 -9.12 -2.54
N VAL A 10 6.71 -9.92 -1.50
CA VAL A 10 6.56 -9.39 -0.14
C VAL A 10 7.96 -8.97 0.26
N ASN A 11 8.28 -7.70 0.01
CA ASN A 11 9.63 -7.18 0.17
C ASN A 11 9.88 -6.97 1.67
N ASP A 12 10.30 -8.04 2.36
CA ASP A 12 10.78 -8.01 3.76
C ASP A 12 12.23 -7.46 3.85
N ASP A 13 12.75 -6.88 2.76
CA ASP A 13 14.12 -6.38 2.66
C ASP A 13 14.17 -4.88 3.00
N LYS A 14 14.73 -4.61 4.19
CA LYS A 14 15.01 -3.31 4.78
C LYS A 14 15.42 -2.24 3.75
N GLY A 15 14.55 -1.25 3.54
CA GLY A 15 14.94 0.10 3.10
C GLY A 15 15.42 0.26 1.66
N LYS A 16 14.92 -0.52 0.70
CA LYS A 16 14.98 -0.09 -0.71
C LYS A 16 13.72 0.71 -1.01
N ASP A 17 13.90 1.97 -1.41
CA ASP A 17 12.84 2.78 -1.99
C ASP A 17 12.26 2.01 -3.20
N VAL A 18 11.13 1.31 -3.01
CA VAL A 18 10.44 0.65 -4.10
C VAL A 18 9.80 1.75 -4.92
N GLU A 19 10.41 2.08 -6.05
CA GLU A 19 9.87 3.11 -6.94
C GLU A 19 8.50 2.67 -7.46
N VAL A 20 7.45 3.29 -6.93
CA VAL A 20 6.07 3.10 -7.39
C VAL A 20 5.94 3.73 -8.77
N LYS A 21 5.55 2.92 -9.75
CA LYS A 21 5.27 3.37 -11.13
C LYS A 21 3.83 3.05 -11.49
N SER A 22 2.97 4.06 -11.41
CA SER A 22 1.60 3.95 -11.88
C SER A 22 1.52 4.11 -13.40
N SER A 23 0.55 3.42 -14.00
CA SER A 23 0.14 3.58 -15.39
C SER A 23 -0.43 4.98 -15.70
N ILE A 24 -0.77 5.76 -14.67
CA ILE A 24 -1.22 7.14 -14.79
C ILE A 24 -0.19 8.04 -14.12
N GLN A 25 0.52 8.78 -14.97
CA GLN A 25 1.44 9.85 -14.57
C GLN A 25 0.73 11.19 -14.65
N MET A 26 0.93 12.04 -13.66
CA MET A 26 0.36 13.38 -13.60
C MET A 26 1.27 14.35 -12.84
N HIS A 27 0.92 15.63 -12.88
CA HIS A 27 1.71 16.64 -12.19
C HIS A 27 1.47 16.53 -10.67
N LYS A 28 2.53 16.70 -9.87
CA LYS A 28 2.47 16.58 -8.39
C LYS A 28 1.54 17.59 -7.68
N ASN A 29 1.04 18.59 -8.41
CA ASN A 29 0.09 19.59 -7.90
C ASN A 29 -1.28 19.48 -8.58
N ALA A 30 -1.60 18.33 -9.19
CA ALA A 30 -2.93 18.07 -9.70
C ALA A 30 -3.97 18.32 -8.59
N SER A 31 -5.15 18.82 -8.97
CA SER A 31 -6.25 18.95 -8.03
C SER A 31 -6.86 17.57 -7.79
N GLU A 32 -7.41 17.34 -6.59
CA GLU A 32 -8.24 16.16 -6.28
C GLU A 32 -9.31 15.90 -7.35
N ALA A 33 -9.91 16.96 -7.90
CA ALA A 33 -10.90 16.83 -8.97
C ALA A 33 -10.32 16.31 -10.30
N ASP A 34 -9.05 16.56 -10.58
CA ASP A 34 -8.36 16.04 -11.76
C ASP A 34 -7.88 14.61 -11.53
N GLU A 35 -7.44 14.29 -10.31
CA GLU A 35 -7.06 12.95 -9.87
C GLU A 35 -8.24 11.98 -9.99
N VAL A 36 -9.40 12.35 -9.43
CA VAL A 36 -10.64 11.54 -9.51
C VAL A 36 -11.10 11.34 -10.96
N LYS A 37 -10.93 12.34 -11.83
CA LYS A 37 -11.27 12.21 -13.26
C LYS A 37 -10.30 11.33 -14.03
N ALA A 38 -9.05 11.28 -13.60
CA ALA A 38 -8.00 10.54 -14.29
C ALA A 38 -8.01 9.06 -13.90
N ALA A 39 -8.41 8.72 -12.67
CA ALA A 39 -8.58 7.34 -12.23
C ALA A 39 -9.47 6.56 -13.20
N LYS A 40 -9.00 5.38 -13.63
CA LYS A 40 -9.74 4.53 -14.58
C LYS A 40 -10.45 3.37 -13.91
N VAL A 41 -9.98 2.97 -12.73
CA VAL A 41 -10.62 1.94 -11.91
C VAL A 41 -11.34 2.59 -10.74
N GLY A 42 -12.49 2.05 -10.37
CA GLY A 42 -13.26 2.51 -9.22
C GLY A 42 -12.87 1.80 -7.93
N ILE A 43 -13.26 2.38 -6.79
CA ILE A 43 -13.00 1.82 -5.44
C ILE A 43 -13.52 0.39 -5.31
N ASP A 44 -14.67 0.04 -5.89
CA ASP A 44 -15.19 -1.33 -5.84
C ASP A 44 -14.25 -2.38 -6.45
N GLU A 45 -13.57 -2.03 -7.54
CA GLU A 45 -12.60 -2.90 -8.20
C GLU A 45 -11.33 -3.03 -7.35
N VAL A 46 -10.84 -1.92 -6.80
CA VAL A 46 -9.70 -1.90 -5.87
C VAL A 46 -9.99 -2.79 -4.66
N LEU A 47 -11.17 -2.65 -4.03
CA LEU A 47 -11.59 -3.48 -2.92
C LEU A 47 -11.62 -4.96 -3.27
N ALA A 48 -12.11 -5.32 -4.47
CA ALA A 48 -12.14 -6.71 -4.93
C ALA A 48 -10.72 -7.26 -5.13
N ASN A 49 -9.84 -6.50 -5.77
CA ASN A 49 -8.47 -6.89 -6.07
C ASN A 49 -7.63 -7.05 -4.79
N VAL A 50 -7.78 -6.14 -3.82
CA VAL A 50 -7.11 -6.22 -2.52
C VAL A 50 -7.63 -7.42 -1.73
N LYS A 51 -8.95 -7.62 -1.63
CA LYS A 51 -9.55 -8.78 -0.93
C LYS A 51 -9.16 -10.13 -1.54
N ALA A 52 -8.94 -10.18 -2.85
CA ALA A 52 -8.52 -11.40 -3.52
C ALA A 52 -7.08 -11.82 -3.18
N LYS A 53 -6.24 -10.86 -2.76
CA LYS A 53 -4.80 -11.08 -2.49
C LYS A 53 -4.45 -11.08 -1.01
N PHE A 54 -5.13 -10.27 -0.21
CA PHE A 54 -4.79 -10.05 1.20
C PHE A 54 -5.91 -10.50 2.11
N SER A 55 -5.55 -11.18 3.20
CA SER A 55 -6.47 -11.56 4.27
C SER A 55 -6.55 -10.46 5.31
N GLY A 56 -7.75 -10.19 5.83
CA GLY A 56 -7.97 -9.16 6.83
C GLY A 56 -9.17 -8.29 6.50
N LYS A 57 -9.27 -7.15 7.19
CA LYS A 57 -10.31 -6.16 6.96
C LYS A 57 -9.69 -4.92 6.33
N ILE A 58 -10.14 -4.55 5.13
CA ILE A 58 -9.84 -3.25 4.55
C ILE A 58 -10.55 -2.20 5.40
N ILE A 59 -9.80 -1.26 5.97
CA ILE A 59 -10.35 -0.20 6.83
C ILE A 59 -10.37 1.15 6.15
N LYS A 60 -9.52 1.35 5.13
CA LYS A 60 -9.38 2.61 4.40
C LYS A 60 -8.97 2.33 2.96
N VAL A 61 -9.45 3.16 2.03
CA VAL A 61 -8.99 3.22 0.65
C VAL A 61 -9.02 4.69 0.24
N GLU A 62 -7.88 5.23 -0.17
CA GLU A 62 -7.74 6.61 -0.63
C GLU A 62 -7.10 6.66 -2.01
N LEU A 63 -7.49 7.64 -2.81
CA LEU A 63 -6.83 7.97 -4.07
C LEU A 63 -5.79 9.04 -3.77
N ASP A 64 -4.55 8.82 -4.21
CA ASP A 64 -3.44 9.74 -3.96
C ASP A 64 -2.52 9.87 -5.20
N ASN A 65 -1.70 10.92 -5.18
CA ASN A 65 -0.73 11.26 -6.21
C ASN A 65 0.68 11.22 -5.63
N GLU A 66 1.22 10.01 -5.57
CA GLU A 66 2.53 9.74 -4.99
C GLU A 66 3.64 10.09 -5.98
N ASP A 67 4.30 11.22 -5.77
CA ASP A 67 5.41 11.70 -6.60
C ASP A 67 5.10 11.83 -8.11
N GLY A 68 3.82 12.05 -8.45
CA GLY A 68 3.34 12.12 -9.84
C GLY A 68 2.68 10.84 -10.34
N ASN A 69 2.61 9.80 -9.50
CA ASN A 69 1.94 8.53 -9.78
C ASN A 69 0.54 8.54 -9.15
N LEU A 70 -0.51 8.45 -9.96
CA LEU A 70 -1.85 8.30 -9.41
C LEU A 70 -2.06 6.85 -8.94
N ILE A 71 -2.27 6.66 -7.65
CA ILE A 71 -2.44 5.36 -7.01
C ILE A 71 -3.65 5.36 -6.08
N TYR A 72 -4.10 4.16 -5.72
CA TYR A 72 -4.90 3.95 -4.53
C TYR A 72 -4.03 3.38 -3.43
N GLU A 73 -4.15 3.91 -2.23
CA GLU A 73 -3.58 3.32 -1.02
C GLU A 73 -4.71 2.66 -0.23
N ALA A 74 -4.53 1.39 0.14
CA ALA A 74 -5.49 0.63 0.93
C ALA A 74 -4.83 0.10 2.21
N GLU A 75 -5.40 0.49 3.35
CA GLU A 75 -4.98 -0.02 4.67
C GLU A 75 -5.78 -1.28 5.01
N VAL A 76 -5.07 -2.37 5.28
CA VAL A 76 -5.64 -3.67 5.63
C VAL A 76 -5.22 -4.08 7.03
N PHE A 77 -6.18 -4.16 7.94
CA PHE A 77 -5.97 -4.72 9.26
C PHE A 77 -5.96 -6.26 9.18
N GLN A 78 -4.78 -6.84 9.38
CA GLN A 78 -4.54 -8.28 9.28
C GLN A 78 -4.97 -9.02 10.55
N ASN A 79 -5.22 -10.33 10.41
CA ASN A 79 -5.65 -11.18 11.53
C ASN A 79 -4.57 -11.37 12.62
N ASP A 80 -3.31 -11.11 12.29
CA ASP A 80 -2.18 -11.15 13.24
C ASP A 80 -1.99 -9.81 13.98
N GLY A 81 -2.90 -8.84 13.78
CA GLY A 81 -2.90 -7.55 14.46
C GLY A 81 -2.05 -6.48 13.79
N LYS A 82 -1.43 -6.76 12.64
CA LYS A 82 -0.64 -5.79 11.88
C LYS A 82 -1.49 -4.98 10.92
N MET A 83 -1.02 -3.77 10.60
CA MET A 83 -1.53 -2.96 9.51
C MET A 83 -0.67 -3.19 8.27
N LEU A 84 -1.32 -3.41 7.13
CA LEU A 84 -0.67 -3.57 5.84
C LEU A 84 -1.13 -2.46 4.91
N ASP A 85 -0.20 -1.68 4.40
CA ASP A 85 -0.43 -0.67 3.39
C ASP A 85 -0.25 -1.31 2.02
N VAL A 86 -1.25 -1.17 1.17
CA VAL A 86 -1.29 -1.76 -0.17
C VAL A 86 -1.45 -0.66 -1.20
N VAL A 87 -0.43 -0.49 -2.04
CA VAL A 87 -0.44 0.47 -3.14
C VAL A 87 -0.97 -0.22 -4.40
N VAL A 88 -1.97 0.40 -5.02
CA VAL A 88 -2.69 -0.13 -6.18
C VAL A 88 -2.68 0.89 -7.32
N ASP A 89 -2.40 0.46 -8.53
CA ASP A 89 -2.40 1.30 -9.73
C ASP A 89 -3.82 1.82 -10.05
N ALA A 90 -4.02 3.14 -10.06
CA ALA A 90 -5.34 3.75 -10.30
C ALA A 90 -5.82 3.67 -11.76
N GLY A 91 -4.98 3.19 -12.69
CA GLY A 91 -5.33 2.98 -14.08
C GLY A 91 -5.66 1.53 -14.44
N THR A 92 -5.17 0.57 -13.67
CA THR A 92 -5.27 -0.87 -13.97
C THR A 92 -5.77 -1.72 -12.82
N GLY A 93 -5.86 -1.19 -11.59
CA GLY A 93 -6.29 -1.93 -10.41
C GLY A 93 -5.29 -2.96 -9.90
N GLN A 94 -4.07 -2.98 -10.44
CA GLN A 94 -3.02 -3.93 -10.07
C GLN A 94 -2.32 -3.47 -8.78
N VAL A 95 -2.08 -4.42 -7.88
CA VAL A 95 -1.24 -4.18 -6.69
C VAL A 95 0.20 -3.97 -7.16
N LEU A 96 0.77 -2.82 -6.80
CA LEU A 96 2.14 -2.40 -7.14
C LEU A 96 3.12 -2.78 -6.04
N THR A 97 2.76 -2.52 -4.78
CA THR A 97 3.54 -2.89 -3.60
C THR A 97 2.64 -3.10 -2.39
N SER A 98 3.15 -3.77 -1.37
CA SER A 98 2.52 -3.86 -0.06
C SER A 98 3.58 -3.91 1.04
N SER A 99 3.38 -3.13 2.10
CA SER A 99 4.31 -3.01 3.22
C SER A 99 3.56 -3.11 4.54
N VAL A 100 4.17 -3.74 5.55
CA VAL A 100 3.62 -3.70 6.90
C VAL A 100 3.93 -2.33 7.49
N ASP A 101 2.89 -1.61 7.90
CA ASP A 101 3.03 -0.37 8.64
C ASP A 101 3.72 -0.69 9.97
N LYS A 102 4.98 -0.27 10.08
CA LYS A 102 5.68 -0.26 11.36
C LYS A 102 5.25 1.00 12.07
N ALA A 103 4.10 0.98 12.70
CA ALA A 103 3.87 1.85 13.84
C ALA A 103 5.05 1.63 14.79
N ASP A 104 5.94 2.62 14.87
CA ASP A 104 7.15 2.60 15.69
C ASP A 104 6.78 2.17 17.11
N HIS A 105 6.94 0.87 17.40
CA HIS A 105 7.12 0.41 18.75
C HIS A 105 8.58 0.74 19.06
N GLU A 106 8.83 2.02 19.38
CA GLU A 106 9.91 2.36 20.29
C GLU A 106 9.62 1.57 21.57
N GLU A 107 10.16 0.36 21.67
CA GLU A 107 10.43 -0.22 22.98
C GLU A 107 11.52 0.67 23.60
N ASP A 108 11.06 1.70 24.32
CA ASP A 108 11.75 2.26 25.48
C ASP A 108 12.18 1.07 26.36
N ASP A 109 13.45 0.67 26.28
CA ASP A 109 14.11 -0.14 27.30
C ASP A 109 15.12 0.74 28.04
N GLU A 110 14.59 1.58 28.94
CA GLU A 110 15.34 2.18 30.04
C GLU A 110 15.77 1.09 31.04
N GLY A 111 17.05 0.72 31.01
CA GLY A 111 17.86 0.50 32.21
C GLY A 111 17.90 -0.89 32.86
N GLU A 112 19.09 -1.50 32.84
CA GLU A 112 19.61 -2.16 34.05
C GLU A 112 21.11 -1.85 34.21
N GLU A 113 21.42 -1.00 35.18
CA GLU A 113 22.73 -0.98 35.83
C GLU A 113 22.93 -2.32 36.55
N LYS A 114 24.05 -2.99 36.30
CA LYS A 114 24.65 -3.89 37.30
C LYS A 114 26.15 -3.66 37.37
N GLU A 115 26.58 -3.32 38.59
CA GLU A 115 27.95 -3.22 39.08
C GLU A 115 28.79 -4.45 38.75
N ASP A 116 30.06 -4.22 38.42
CA ASP A 116 31.23 -4.87 39.06
C ASP A 116 32.49 -4.00 38.84
#